data_AF-A0A962JVA3-F1
#
_entry.id   AF-A0A962JVA3-F1
#
_cell.length_a   1.000
_cell.length_b   1.000
_cell.length_c   1.000
_cell.angle_alpha   90.00
_cell.angle_beta   90.00
_cell.angle_gamma   90.00
#
_symmetry.space_group_name_H-M   'P 1'
#
loop_
_entity.id
_entity.type
_entity.pdbx_description
1 polymer ?
#
loop_
_entity_poly.entity_id
_entity_poly.type
_entity_poly.pdbx_seq_one_letter_code
_entity_poly.pdbx_strand_id
1 'polypeptide(L)'
;MKYSNQALSQLIEPTRVHRKVYLDPDIFDLEMARIWGSAWIYIGHESQVKTPGEYATAIIGNKVPVIMVRDKDGKVHVLHNRCGHKGAKLVDQASGKVSAFRCCYHGWTYRIDGKLVGVPNMPGYEGTGFNKNDPQYSMQKVAQYGSYRGFVFATLDPNAPDLNTWMGTGMAECIDNMCDRSPEGEVEVVGKPMRYEHDCNWKMFTENLNDGMHPMVVHQGVVDAALQYMKTVPEDSAERTEAEIIPPFGASYEHFESTDLFAYPYGHHYDGGRTSIHAAYSVPKDYEELMIAAYGEERTREILTFNSHNTMYYPSLTTKTAVQNIRVVRPISVNKTIIESWSFRLKGAPESMLKRTI
;
A
#
# COMPACT_ATOMS: atom_id res chain seq x y z
N MET A 1 -21.78 8.04 22.08
CA MET A 1 -20.34 7.87 21.84
C MET A 1 -19.61 8.13 23.15
N LYS A 2 -18.66 7.27 23.53
CA LYS A 2 -17.89 7.38 24.79
C LYS A 2 -16.96 8.59 24.84
N TYR A 3 -16.53 9.08 23.68
CA TYR A 3 -15.62 10.21 23.55
C TYR A 3 -16.28 11.38 22.81
N SER A 4 -16.19 12.58 23.37
CA SER A 4 -16.46 13.84 22.67
C SER A 4 -15.23 14.29 21.90
N ASN A 5 -15.39 15.20 20.93
CA ASN A 5 -14.24 15.75 20.19
C ASN A 5 -13.27 16.49 21.11
N GLN A 6 -13.78 17.19 22.13
CA GLN A 6 -12.96 17.84 23.15
C GLN A 6 -12.16 16.83 24.00
N ALA A 7 -12.75 15.69 24.34
CA ALA A 7 -12.04 14.65 25.07
C ALA A 7 -10.94 14.00 24.21
N LEU A 8 -11.19 13.79 22.91
CA LEU A 8 -10.18 13.27 21.98
C LEU A 8 -9.02 14.26 21.78
N SER A 9 -9.30 15.55 21.65
CA SER A 9 -8.25 16.57 21.45
C SER A 9 -7.31 16.70 22.64
N GLN A 10 -7.73 16.31 23.84
CA GLN A 10 -6.90 16.31 25.04
C GLN A 10 -5.95 15.09 25.12
N LEU A 11 -6.10 14.09 24.24
CA LEU A 11 -5.22 12.92 24.23
C LEU A 11 -3.91 13.16 23.47
N ILE A 12 -3.82 14.25 22.71
CA ILE A 12 -2.65 14.60 21.91
C ILE A 12 -2.25 16.03 22.26
N GLU A 13 -1.07 16.18 22.82
CA GLU A 13 -0.46 17.47 23.11
C GLU A 13 0.83 17.62 22.29
N PRO A 14 1.34 18.85 22.06
CA PRO A 14 2.51 19.07 21.21
C PRO A 14 3.75 18.23 21.55
N THR A 15 3.91 17.83 22.82
CA THR A 15 5.10 17.11 23.31
C THR A 15 4.78 15.71 23.85
N ARG A 16 3.53 15.27 23.83
CA ARG A 16 3.15 13.94 24.36
C ARG A 16 1.83 13.43 23.81
N VAL A 17 1.74 12.12 23.67
CA VAL A 17 0.52 11.40 23.28
C VAL A 17 0.08 10.51 24.43
N HIS A 18 -1.21 10.58 24.77
CA HIS A 18 -1.77 9.76 25.83
C HIS A 18 -1.92 8.31 25.35
N ARG A 19 -1.43 7.34 26.14
CA ARG A 19 -1.39 5.90 25.78
C ARG A 19 -2.72 5.28 25.33
N LYS A 20 -3.85 5.87 25.72
CA LYS A 20 -5.21 5.44 25.30
C LYS A 20 -5.36 5.39 23.79
N VAL A 21 -4.68 6.29 23.07
CA VAL A 21 -4.67 6.34 21.60
C VAL A 21 -4.21 5.00 21.00
N TYR A 22 -3.38 4.23 21.70
CA TYR A 22 -2.89 2.93 21.24
C TYR A 22 -3.64 1.74 21.84
N LEU A 23 -4.36 1.93 22.96
CA LEU A 23 -4.84 0.83 23.80
C LEU A 23 -6.36 0.77 23.97
N ASP A 24 -7.11 1.86 23.73
CA ASP A 24 -8.56 1.89 23.93
C ASP A 24 -9.31 1.39 22.69
N PRO A 25 -10.06 0.27 22.77
CA PRO A 25 -10.84 -0.25 21.64
C PRO A 25 -11.86 0.73 21.09
N ASP A 26 -12.44 1.60 21.92
CA ASP A 26 -13.44 2.58 21.47
C ASP A 26 -12.77 3.68 20.62
N ILE A 27 -11.52 4.03 20.92
CA ILE A 27 -10.74 4.94 20.07
C ILE A 27 -10.39 4.25 18.76
N PHE A 28 -9.95 2.99 18.81
CA PHE A 28 -9.67 2.22 17.60
C PHE A 28 -10.88 2.12 16.66
N ASP A 29 -12.08 1.84 17.17
CA ASP A 29 -13.30 1.84 16.33
C ASP A 29 -13.62 3.22 15.76
N LEU A 30 -13.35 4.31 16.50
CA LEU A 30 -13.46 5.68 15.97
C LEU A 30 -12.41 5.95 14.87
N GLU A 31 -11.19 5.45 15.00
CA GLU A 31 -10.15 5.55 13.96
C GLU A 31 -10.56 4.80 12.70
N MET A 32 -11.13 3.58 12.83
CA MET A 32 -11.62 2.82 11.68
C MET A 32 -12.70 3.59 10.92
N ALA A 33 -13.56 4.33 11.64
CA ALA A 33 -14.61 5.14 11.04
C ALA A 33 -14.10 6.48 10.46
N ARG A 34 -13.28 7.23 11.22
CA ARG A 34 -12.92 8.63 10.92
C ARG A 34 -11.59 8.81 10.20
N ILE A 35 -10.69 7.82 10.30
CA ILE A 35 -9.41 7.83 9.59
C ILE A 35 -9.50 6.88 8.41
N TRP A 36 -9.72 5.59 8.68
CA TRP A 36 -9.74 4.58 7.62
C TRP A 36 -10.99 4.64 6.73
N GLY A 37 -12.09 5.21 7.24
CA GLY A 37 -13.28 5.49 6.47
C GLY A 37 -13.21 6.77 5.64
N SER A 38 -12.24 7.65 5.88
CA SER A 38 -12.14 8.96 5.21
C SER A 38 -10.89 9.13 4.35
N ALA A 39 -9.76 8.56 4.75
CA ALA A 39 -8.53 8.60 3.98
C ALA A 39 -8.58 7.67 2.76
N TRP A 40 -7.74 7.96 1.76
CA TRP A 40 -7.49 7.04 0.66
C TRP A 40 -6.62 5.87 1.13
N ILE A 41 -7.11 4.65 0.93
CA ILE A 41 -6.46 3.42 1.36
C ILE A 41 -5.98 2.65 0.12
N TYR A 42 -4.75 2.16 0.17
CA TYR A 42 -4.19 1.34 -0.90
C TYR A 42 -4.92 -0.02 -1.00
N ILE A 43 -5.44 -0.30 -2.19
CA ILE A 43 -6.21 -1.51 -2.49
C ILE A 43 -5.36 -2.56 -3.18
N GLY A 44 -4.50 -2.14 -4.12
CA GLY A 44 -3.64 -3.03 -4.89
C GLY A 44 -3.02 -2.33 -6.10
N HIS A 45 -2.39 -3.11 -6.97
CA HIS A 45 -1.81 -2.63 -8.22
C HIS A 45 -2.55 -3.24 -9.42
N GLU A 46 -2.69 -2.46 -10.49
CA GLU A 46 -3.40 -2.89 -11.70
C GLU A 46 -2.82 -4.16 -12.35
N SER A 47 -1.53 -4.42 -12.16
CA SER A 47 -0.87 -5.65 -12.62
C SER A 47 -1.37 -6.93 -11.92
N GLN A 48 -2.14 -6.81 -10.84
CA GLN A 48 -2.78 -7.95 -10.17
C GLN A 48 -4.10 -8.35 -10.85
N VAL A 49 -4.61 -7.50 -11.75
CA VAL A 49 -5.86 -7.71 -12.49
C VAL A 49 -5.63 -7.38 -13.97
N LYS A 50 -4.75 -8.13 -14.64
CA LYS A 50 -4.31 -7.84 -16.02
C LYS A 50 -5.42 -8.07 -17.04
N THR A 51 -6.23 -9.11 -16.85
CA THR A 51 -7.25 -9.53 -17.83
C THR A 51 -8.67 -9.39 -17.27
N PRO A 52 -9.70 -9.20 -18.13
CA PRO A 52 -11.08 -9.08 -17.69
C PRO A 52 -11.52 -10.23 -16.77
N GLY A 53 -12.15 -9.86 -15.66
CA GLY A 53 -12.64 -10.77 -14.63
C GLY A 53 -11.59 -11.18 -13.59
N GLU A 54 -10.31 -10.86 -13.78
CA GLU A 54 -9.32 -10.99 -12.72
C GLU A 54 -9.61 -9.99 -11.62
N TYR A 55 -9.53 -10.48 -10.38
CA TYR A 55 -9.78 -9.69 -9.19
C TYR A 55 -8.72 -9.91 -8.12
N ALA A 56 -8.55 -8.91 -7.27
CA ALA A 56 -7.84 -8.97 -6.00
C ALA A 56 -8.75 -8.41 -4.90
N THR A 57 -8.63 -8.92 -3.68
CA THR A 57 -9.43 -8.45 -2.53
C THR A 57 -8.57 -7.69 -1.54
N ALA A 58 -9.15 -6.67 -0.92
CA ALA A 58 -8.54 -5.96 0.20
C ALA A 58 -9.59 -5.68 1.29
N ILE A 59 -9.15 -5.12 2.40
CA ILE A 59 -10.03 -4.63 3.47
C ILE A 59 -9.66 -3.17 3.73
N ILE A 60 -10.66 -2.30 3.72
CA ILE A 60 -10.54 -0.92 4.20
C ILE A 60 -10.81 -0.90 5.70
N GLY A 61 -9.84 -0.38 6.47
CA GLY A 61 -9.82 -0.50 7.93
C GLY A 61 -9.72 -1.98 8.32
N ASN A 62 -10.61 -2.42 9.22
CA ASN A 62 -10.65 -3.81 9.71
C ASN A 62 -11.92 -4.58 9.34
N LYS A 63 -12.93 -3.93 8.72
CA LYS A 63 -14.29 -4.49 8.58
C LYS A 63 -14.90 -4.36 7.19
N VAL A 64 -14.33 -3.57 6.28
CA VAL A 64 -14.97 -3.28 4.98
C VAL A 64 -14.24 -4.03 3.86
N PRO A 65 -14.69 -5.24 3.47
CA PRO A 65 -14.04 -5.99 2.41
C PRO A 65 -14.40 -5.39 1.04
N VAL A 66 -13.40 -5.26 0.18
CA VAL A 66 -13.53 -4.73 -1.17
C VAL A 66 -12.88 -5.66 -2.20
N ILE A 67 -13.30 -5.52 -3.46
CA ILE A 67 -12.77 -6.23 -4.62
C ILE A 67 -12.29 -5.19 -5.63
N MET A 68 -11.02 -5.26 -6.01
CA MET A 68 -10.49 -4.64 -7.21
C MET A 68 -10.64 -5.61 -8.38
N VAL A 69 -11.27 -5.21 -9.48
CA VAL A 69 -11.53 -6.11 -10.63
C VAL A 69 -11.42 -5.36 -11.95
N ARG A 70 -10.89 -6.00 -12.99
CA ARG A 70 -10.90 -5.46 -14.35
C ARG A 70 -12.13 -5.92 -15.12
N ASP A 71 -12.89 -4.99 -15.69
CA ASP A 71 -14.04 -5.31 -16.54
C ASP A 71 -13.64 -5.70 -17.96
N LYS A 72 -14.64 -5.95 -18.82
CA LYS A 72 -14.45 -6.34 -20.22
C LYS A 72 -13.98 -5.19 -21.11
N ASP A 73 -14.22 -3.95 -20.69
CA ASP A 73 -13.79 -2.74 -21.40
C ASP A 73 -12.38 -2.31 -20.96
N GLY A 74 -11.74 -3.09 -20.09
CA GLY A 74 -10.40 -2.86 -19.57
C GLY A 74 -10.35 -1.91 -18.38
N LYS A 75 -11.48 -1.45 -17.85
CA LYS A 75 -11.55 -0.52 -16.72
C LYS A 75 -11.45 -1.26 -15.39
N VAL A 76 -10.69 -0.69 -14.45
CA VAL A 76 -10.63 -1.19 -13.07
C VAL A 76 -11.77 -0.60 -12.25
N HIS A 77 -12.39 -1.45 -11.44
CA HIS A 77 -13.40 -1.08 -10.45
C HIS A 77 -12.96 -1.51 -9.06
N VAL A 78 -13.34 -0.71 -8.05
CA VAL A 78 -13.32 -1.13 -6.65
C VAL A 78 -14.75 -1.22 -6.15
N LEU A 79 -15.18 -2.41 -5.77
CA LEU A 79 -16.54 -2.72 -5.32
C LEU A 79 -16.50 -3.20 -3.87
N HIS A 80 -17.57 -2.93 -3.11
CA HIS A 80 -17.79 -3.65 -1.86
C HIS A 80 -17.94 -5.15 -2.15
N ASN A 81 -17.19 -5.99 -1.44
CA ASN A 81 -17.32 -7.44 -1.50
C ASN A 81 -18.54 -7.90 -0.69
N ARG A 82 -19.71 -7.40 -1.06
CA ARG A 82 -20.94 -7.52 -0.29
C ARG A 82 -22.14 -7.67 -1.21
N CYS A 83 -22.90 -8.75 -1.01
CA CYS A 83 -24.13 -9.03 -1.76
C CYS A 83 -25.22 -8.02 -1.37
N GLY A 84 -25.85 -7.39 -2.37
CA GLY A 84 -26.97 -6.47 -2.18
C GLY A 84 -28.25 -7.10 -1.60
N HIS A 85 -28.29 -8.42 -1.39
CA HIS A 85 -29.38 -9.11 -0.69
C HIS A 85 -29.19 -9.04 0.84
N LYS A 86 -28.45 -10.00 1.42
CA LYS A 86 -28.20 -10.10 2.88
C LYS A 86 -26.77 -9.77 3.31
N GLY A 87 -25.99 -9.16 2.42
CA GLY A 87 -24.63 -8.73 2.75
C GLY A 87 -23.58 -9.84 2.82
N ALA A 88 -23.88 -11.06 2.37
CA ALA A 88 -22.88 -12.12 2.26
C ALA A 88 -21.71 -11.69 1.37
N LYS A 89 -20.49 -12.11 1.73
CA LYS A 89 -19.29 -11.89 0.94
C LYS A 89 -19.35 -12.71 -0.36
N LEU A 90 -18.94 -12.13 -1.49
CA LEU A 90 -19.06 -12.77 -2.81
C LEU A 90 -17.88 -13.68 -3.12
N VAL A 91 -16.68 -13.26 -2.73
CA VAL A 91 -15.43 -14.02 -2.94
C VAL A 91 -14.60 -14.00 -1.67
N ASP A 92 -14.01 -15.14 -1.33
CA ASP A 92 -13.19 -15.26 -0.12
C ASP A 92 -11.69 -15.34 -0.41
N GLN A 93 -11.33 -15.71 -1.63
CA GLN A 93 -9.95 -15.82 -2.07
C GLN A 93 -9.33 -14.43 -2.23
N ALA A 94 -8.04 -14.33 -1.92
CA ALA A 94 -7.29 -13.07 -2.02
C ALA A 94 -7.23 -12.53 -3.45
N SER A 95 -7.27 -13.43 -4.44
CA SER A 95 -7.33 -13.12 -5.85
C SER A 95 -7.93 -14.29 -6.64
N GLY A 96 -8.34 -14.03 -7.87
CA GLY A 96 -8.85 -15.05 -8.78
C GLY A 96 -9.35 -14.45 -10.08
N LYS A 97 -10.07 -15.25 -10.86
CA LYS A 97 -10.71 -14.82 -12.11
C LYS A 97 -12.14 -15.35 -12.18
N VAL A 98 -13.09 -14.49 -12.53
CA VAL A 98 -14.51 -14.85 -12.66
C VAL A 98 -15.13 -14.24 -13.91
N SER A 99 -16.12 -14.91 -14.49
CA SER A 99 -16.96 -14.34 -15.56
C SER A 99 -18.14 -13.53 -15.01
N ALA A 100 -18.53 -13.79 -13.76
CA ALA A 100 -19.57 -13.11 -12.99
C ALA A 100 -19.39 -13.42 -11.49
N PHE A 101 -19.82 -12.53 -10.60
CA PHE A 101 -19.84 -12.81 -9.16
C PHE A 101 -21.15 -13.49 -8.79
N ARG A 102 -21.09 -14.68 -8.19
CA ARG A 102 -22.28 -15.41 -7.74
C ARG A 102 -22.24 -15.59 -6.23
N CYS A 103 -23.24 -15.06 -5.54
CA CYS A 103 -23.36 -15.14 -4.10
C CYS A 103 -23.59 -16.59 -3.64
N CYS A 104 -22.73 -17.07 -2.74
CA CYS A 104 -22.82 -18.42 -2.17
C CYS A 104 -24.09 -18.66 -1.35
N TYR A 105 -24.77 -17.60 -0.88
CA TYR A 105 -25.91 -17.74 0.02
C TYR A 105 -27.21 -18.10 -0.74
N HIS A 106 -27.63 -17.25 -1.68
CA HIS A 106 -28.90 -17.41 -2.39
C HIS A 106 -28.76 -17.34 -3.92
N GLY A 107 -27.54 -17.42 -4.45
CA GLY A 107 -27.29 -17.49 -5.90
C GLY A 107 -27.53 -16.19 -6.68
N TRP A 108 -27.68 -15.04 -6.01
CA TRP A 108 -27.72 -13.74 -6.68
C TRP A 108 -26.43 -13.55 -7.49
N THR A 109 -26.57 -13.20 -8.75
CA THR A 109 -25.49 -13.15 -9.73
C THR A 109 -25.32 -11.73 -10.24
N TYR A 110 -24.08 -11.26 -10.22
CA TYR A 110 -23.67 -9.90 -10.58
C TYR A 110 -22.69 -9.95 -11.75
N ARG A 111 -22.79 -8.97 -12.65
CA ARG A 111 -21.73 -8.70 -13.63
C ARG A 111 -20.46 -8.25 -12.91
N ILE A 112 -19.35 -8.26 -13.65
CA ILE A 112 -18.02 -7.85 -13.16
C ILE A 112 -18.02 -6.40 -12.66
N ASP A 113 -18.85 -5.53 -13.26
CA ASP A 113 -19.04 -4.13 -12.82
C ASP A 113 -19.95 -3.99 -11.58
N GLY A 114 -20.40 -5.10 -11.00
CA GLY A 114 -21.24 -5.16 -9.80
C GLY A 114 -22.75 -5.13 -10.07
N LYS A 115 -23.20 -4.93 -11.31
CA LYS A 115 -24.63 -4.85 -11.63
C LYS A 115 -25.33 -6.19 -11.38
N LEU A 116 -26.44 -6.18 -10.64
CA LEU A 116 -27.28 -7.37 -10.45
C LEU A 116 -27.89 -7.81 -11.80
N VAL A 117 -27.67 -9.07 -12.18
CA VAL A 117 -28.19 -9.63 -13.44
C VAL A 117 -28.99 -10.91 -13.28
N GLY A 118 -28.82 -11.64 -12.18
CA GLY A 118 -29.53 -12.88 -11.93
C GLY A 118 -30.02 -12.98 -10.49
N VAL A 119 -31.29 -13.31 -10.33
CA VAL A 119 -31.93 -13.59 -9.03
C VAL A 119 -32.69 -14.90 -9.22
N PRO A 120 -32.37 -15.97 -8.45
CA PRO A 120 -33.15 -17.21 -8.50
C PRO A 120 -34.60 -16.99 -8.06
N ASN A 121 -35.52 -17.78 -8.61
CA ASN A 121 -36.95 -17.75 -8.26
C ASN A 121 -37.63 -16.38 -8.41
N MET A 122 -37.36 -15.64 -9.51
CA MET A 122 -38.01 -14.35 -9.80
C MET A 122 -39.55 -14.38 -9.73
N PRO A 123 -40.27 -15.42 -10.18
CA PRO A 123 -41.74 -15.49 -10.02
C PRO A 123 -42.21 -15.41 -8.57
N GLY A 124 -41.41 -15.90 -7.61
CA GLY A 124 -41.71 -15.80 -6.19
C GLY A 124 -41.64 -14.38 -5.60
N TYR A 125 -41.16 -13.40 -6.37
CA TYR A 125 -41.12 -11.99 -5.96
C TYR A 125 -42.27 -11.15 -6.53
N GLU A 126 -43.18 -11.75 -7.30
CA GLU A 126 -44.33 -11.04 -7.87
C GLU A 126 -45.21 -10.44 -6.75
N GLY A 127 -45.59 -9.16 -6.89
CA GLY A 127 -46.39 -8.44 -5.90
C GLY A 127 -45.66 -8.00 -4.62
N THR A 128 -44.35 -8.29 -4.47
CA THR A 128 -43.59 -7.93 -3.27
C THR A 128 -43.01 -6.51 -3.28
N GLY A 129 -43.01 -5.85 -4.44
CA GLY A 129 -42.33 -4.56 -4.65
C GLY A 129 -40.82 -4.68 -4.93
N PHE A 130 -40.26 -5.90 -4.96
CA PHE A 130 -38.87 -6.11 -5.36
C PHE A 130 -38.65 -5.79 -6.85
N ASN A 131 -37.73 -4.87 -7.14
CA ASN A 131 -37.29 -4.57 -8.49
C ASN A 131 -35.81 -4.96 -8.67
N LYS A 132 -35.55 -6.04 -9.39
CA LYS A 132 -34.18 -6.51 -9.70
C LYS A 132 -33.30 -5.45 -10.36
N ASN A 133 -33.88 -4.49 -11.08
CA ASN A 133 -33.13 -3.44 -11.79
C ASN A 133 -32.81 -2.23 -10.89
N ASP A 134 -33.30 -2.21 -9.65
CA ASP A 134 -32.98 -1.14 -8.71
C ASP A 134 -31.50 -1.23 -8.29
N PRO A 135 -30.70 -0.16 -8.48
CA PRO A 135 -29.28 -0.13 -8.15
C PRO A 135 -28.96 -0.47 -6.69
N GLN A 136 -29.89 -0.29 -5.74
CA GLN A 136 -29.65 -0.62 -4.33
C GLN A 136 -29.34 -2.11 -4.11
N TYR A 137 -29.78 -2.97 -5.03
CA TYR A 137 -29.58 -4.43 -4.98
C TYR A 137 -28.30 -4.91 -5.66
N SER A 138 -27.58 -4.02 -6.35
CA SER A 138 -26.27 -4.32 -6.96
C SER A 138 -25.16 -4.37 -5.92
N MET A 139 -23.99 -4.91 -6.31
CA MET A 139 -22.78 -4.69 -5.52
C MET A 139 -22.46 -3.20 -5.56
N GLN A 140 -22.39 -2.58 -4.38
CA GLN A 140 -22.15 -1.14 -4.29
C GLN A 140 -20.68 -0.85 -4.63
N LYS A 141 -20.46 0.22 -5.39
CA LYS A 141 -19.11 0.79 -5.54
C LYS A 141 -18.69 1.42 -4.21
N VAL A 142 -17.40 1.43 -3.93
CA VAL A 142 -16.86 2.29 -2.87
C VAL A 142 -17.12 3.76 -3.24
N ALA A 143 -17.13 4.66 -2.25
CA ALA A 143 -17.53 6.05 -2.45
C ALA A 143 -16.69 6.73 -3.53
N GLN A 144 -15.36 6.57 -3.45
CA GLN A 144 -14.43 6.98 -4.50
C GLN A 144 -13.30 5.97 -4.63
N TYR A 145 -12.79 5.79 -5.84
CA TYR A 145 -11.58 5.02 -6.12
C TYR A 145 -10.85 5.63 -7.32
N GLY A 146 -9.54 5.40 -7.38
CA GLY A 146 -8.67 5.99 -8.40
C GLY A 146 -7.39 5.18 -8.56
N SER A 147 -6.73 5.35 -9.70
CA SER A 147 -5.45 4.73 -10.02
C SER A 147 -4.44 5.82 -10.35
N TYR A 148 -3.26 5.76 -9.74
CA TYR A 148 -2.14 6.63 -10.07
C TYR A 148 -0.95 5.75 -10.45
N ARG A 149 -0.50 5.81 -11.71
CA ARG A 149 0.58 4.97 -12.24
C ARG A 149 0.39 3.46 -11.99
N GLY A 150 -0.87 2.98 -11.95
CA GLY A 150 -1.22 1.59 -11.65
C GLY A 150 -1.46 1.28 -10.17
N PHE A 151 -1.15 2.19 -9.25
CA PHE A 151 -1.43 2.06 -7.81
C PHE A 151 -2.88 2.47 -7.55
N VAL A 152 -3.71 1.51 -7.13
CA VAL A 152 -5.15 1.70 -6.94
C VAL A 152 -5.46 1.99 -5.47
N PHE A 153 -6.14 3.10 -5.23
CA PHE A 153 -6.60 3.53 -3.93
C PHE A 153 -8.13 3.67 -3.91
N ALA A 154 -8.72 3.59 -2.71
CA ALA A 154 -10.12 3.85 -2.50
C ALA A 154 -10.39 4.52 -1.14
N THR A 155 -11.48 5.27 -1.07
CA THR A 155 -11.99 5.87 0.16
C THR A 155 -13.49 5.59 0.30
N LEU A 156 -13.97 5.53 1.55
CA LEU A 156 -15.39 5.40 1.87
C LEU A 156 -16.09 6.75 2.04
N ASP A 157 -15.33 7.85 1.97
CA ASP A 157 -15.87 9.20 2.10
C ASP A 157 -16.18 9.81 0.72
N PRO A 158 -17.46 10.07 0.41
CA PRO A 158 -17.85 10.69 -0.86
C PRO A 158 -17.41 12.16 -0.96
N ASN A 159 -16.99 12.78 0.15
CA ASN A 159 -16.54 14.17 0.21
C ASN A 159 -15.02 14.30 0.34
N ALA A 160 -14.28 13.17 0.34
CA ALA A 160 -12.82 13.23 0.31
C ALA A 160 -12.35 13.98 -0.97
N PRO A 161 -11.22 14.71 -0.89
CA PRO A 161 -10.58 15.25 -2.09
C PRO A 161 -10.26 14.13 -3.07
N ASP A 162 -10.17 14.46 -4.37
CA ASP A 162 -9.74 13.48 -5.38
C ASP A 162 -8.33 12.96 -5.07
N LEU A 163 -7.99 11.79 -5.62
CA LEU A 163 -6.74 11.08 -5.31
C LEU A 163 -5.49 11.94 -5.54
N ASN A 164 -5.45 12.74 -6.61
CA ASN A 164 -4.28 13.56 -6.93
C ASN A 164 -4.15 14.73 -5.94
N THR A 165 -5.27 15.35 -5.57
CA THR A 165 -5.29 16.41 -4.55
C THR A 165 -4.91 15.88 -3.16
N TRP A 166 -5.38 14.68 -2.79
CA TRP A 166 -5.01 14.04 -1.53
C TRP A 166 -3.52 13.71 -1.49
N MET A 167 -2.99 13.09 -2.55
CA MET A 167 -1.59 12.72 -2.63
C MET A 167 -0.68 13.97 -2.63
N GLY A 168 -1.05 14.99 -3.42
CA GLY A 168 -0.22 16.17 -3.63
C GLY A 168 1.02 15.86 -4.49
N THR A 169 1.64 16.92 -5.02
CA THR A 169 2.76 16.80 -5.97
C THR A 169 3.97 16.09 -5.36
N GLY A 170 4.34 16.40 -4.11
CA GLY A 170 5.53 15.81 -3.49
C GLY A 170 5.43 14.30 -3.25
N MET A 171 4.24 13.79 -2.90
CA MET A 171 4.06 12.34 -2.75
C MET A 171 3.84 11.65 -4.09
N ALA A 172 3.26 12.33 -5.08
CA ALA A 172 3.16 11.82 -6.44
C ALA A 172 4.54 11.51 -7.03
N GLU A 173 5.51 12.41 -6.82
CA GLU A 173 6.91 12.21 -7.24
C GLU A 173 7.54 10.92 -6.70
N CYS A 174 7.14 10.45 -5.51
CA CYS A 174 7.66 9.20 -4.95
C CYS A 174 7.12 7.95 -5.70
N ILE A 175 5.84 7.92 -6.08
CA ILE A 175 5.33 6.86 -6.96
C ILE A 175 5.94 7.01 -8.35
N ASP A 176 6.06 8.24 -8.87
CA ASP A 176 6.69 8.48 -10.16
C ASP A 176 8.12 7.96 -10.18
N ASN A 177 8.93 8.22 -9.15
CA ASN A 177 10.27 7.67 -9.05
C ASN A 177 10.26 6.14 -9.00
N MET A 178 9.32 5.54 -8.28
CA MET A 178 9.22 4.08 -8.19
C MET A 178 9.03 3.46 -9.57
N CYS A 179 8.12 3.98 -10.40
CA CYS A 179 7.93 3.44 -11.74
C CYS A 179 8.85 4.02 -12.82
N ASP A 180 9.44 5.20 -12.64
CA ASP A 180 10.47 5.75 -13.54
C ASP A 180 11.79 5.00 -13.39
N ARG A 181 12.01 4.27 -12.29
CA ARG A 181 13.11 3.29 -12.19
C ARG A 181 12.93 2.10 -13.15
N SER A 182 11.86 2.02 -13.90
CA SER A 182 11.65 1.05 -14.97
C SER A 182 12.03 1.66 -16.31
N PRO A 183 12.82 1.01 -17.17
CA PRO A 183 13.04 1.49 -18.55
C PRO A 183 11.74 1.73 -19.35
N GLU A 184 10.65 1.06 -18.98
CA GLU A 184 9.32 1.24 -19.60
C GLU A 184 8.41 2.20 -18.82
N GLY A 185 8.86 2.80 -17.72
CA GLY A 185 8.06 3.69 -16.88
C GLY A 185 6.95 3.01 -16.08
N GLU A 186 6.95 1.67 -16.05
CA GLU A 186 5.90 0.85 -15.43
C GLU A 186 6.48 -0.25 -14.53
N VAL A 187 5.76 -0.56 -13.45
CA VAL A 187 6.10 -1.64 -12.52
C VAL A 187 5.00 -2.71 -12.48
N GLU A 188 5.34 -3.90 -12.01
CA GLU A 188 4.35 -4.94 -11.72
C GLU A 188 4.62 -5.65 -10.40
N VAL A 189 3.55 -5.89 -9.63
CA VAL A 189 3.62 -6.73 -8.44
C VAL A 189 4.06 -8.14 -8.82
N VAL A 190 5.02 -8.68 -8.08
CA VAL A 190 5.50 -10.05 -8.22
C VAL A 190 5.07 -10.89 -7.01
N GLY A 191 4.55 -12.08 -7.29
CA GLY A 191 4.24 -13.06 -6.26
C GLY A 191 3.10 -12.66 -5.33
N LYS A 192 3.16 -13.19 -4.11
CA LYS A 192 2.21 -12.94 -3.03
C LYS A 192 2.89 -12.08 -1.96
N PRO A 193 2.15 -11.32 -1.14
CA PRO A 193 2.77 -10.54 -0.11
C PRO A 193 3.37 -11.44 0.96
N MET A 194 4.50 -11.01 1.50
CA MET A 194 4.92 -11.51 2.80
C MET A 194 4.08 -10.82 3.88
N ARG A 195 3.48 -11.62 4.77
CA ARG A 195 2.59 -11.12 5.82
C ARG A 195 3.20 -11.35 7.18
N TYR A 196 3.29 -10.27 7.95
CA TYR A 196 3.75 -10.29 9.33
C TYR A 196 2.61 -9.85 10.23
N GLU A 197 2.28 -10.66 11.23
CA GLU A 197 1.36 -10.27 12.28
C GLU A 197 2.15 -9.68 13.45
N HIS A 198 1.71 -8.52 13.92
CA HIS A 198 2.28 -7.83 15.06
C HIS A 198 1.21 -7.68 16.14
N ASP A 199 1.54 -8.06 17.37
CA ASP A 199 0.71 -7.84 18.56
C ASP A 199 0.86 -6.39 19.08
N CYS A 200 0.63 -5.43 18.18
CA CYS A 200 0.67 -4.01 18.49
C CYS A 200 -0.37 -3.21 17.70
N ASN A 201 -0.62 -1.99 18.15
CA ASN A 201 -1.46 -1.04 17.44
C ASN A 201 -0.81 -0.64 16.10
N TRP A 202 -1.62 -0.45 15.07
CA TRP A 202 -1.15 -0.10 13.72
C TRP A 202 -0.29 1.18 13.69
N LYS A 203 -0.57 2.10 14.61
CA LYS A 203 0.19 3.37 14.73
C LYS A 203 1.64 3.17 15.14
N MET A 204 1.96 2.10 15.86
CA MET A 204 3.36 1.79 16.23
C MET A 204 4.24 1.59 14.99
N PHE A 205 3.69 0.97 13.94
CA PHE A 205 4.40 0.81 12.69
C PHE A 205 4.54 2.14 11.96
N THR A 206 3.48 2.93 11.85
CA THR A 206 3.51 4.20 11.09
C THR A 206 4.34 5.27 11.77
N GLU A 207 4.36 5.31 13.11
CA GLU A 207 5.18 6.26 13.87
C GLU A 207 6.66 5.90 13.82
N ASN A 208 6.99 4.59 13.82
CA ASN A 208 8.37 4.12 13.66
C ASN A 208 9.02 4.59 12.34
N LEU A 209 8.22 4.84 11.29
CA LEU A 209 8.70 5.41 10.03
C LEU A 209 9.27 6.84 10.18
N ASN A 210 8.95 7.54 11.27
CA ASN A 210 9.46 8.88 11.58
C ASN A 210 10.50 8.86 12.71
N ASP A 211 10.87 7.68 13.19
CA ASP A 211 11.79 7.52 14.32
C ASP A 211 13.23 7.35 13.80
N GLY A 212 13.95 8.46 13.65
CA GLY A 212 15.38 8.44 13.29
C GLY A 212 16.31 7.97 14.41
N MET A 213 15.82 7.78 15.64
CA MET A 213 16.66 7.41 16.79
C MET A 213 16.80 5.90 16.93
N HIS A 214 15.72 5.14 16.71
CA HIS A 214 15.71 3.70 16.92
C HIS A 214 16.74 2.88 16.12
N PRO A 215 17.16 3.24 14.89
CA PRO A 215 18.00 2.36 14.08
C PRO A 215 19.29 1.96 14.79
N MET A 216 19.95 2.93 15.43
CA MET A 216 21.21 2.72 16.16
C MET A 216 21.13 1.76 17.34
N VAL A 217 19.96 1.64 17.94
CA VAL A 217 19.76 0.80 19.11
C VAL A 217 19.17 -0.54 18.70
N VAL A 218 18.10 -0.51 17.92
CA VAL A 218 17.29 -1.69 17.57
C VAL A 218 17.96 -2.52 16.47
N HIS A 219 18.69 -1.90 15.55
CA HIS A 219 19.33 -2.60 14.44
C HIS A 219 20.78 -3.02 14.73
N GLN A 220 21.34 -2.66 15.89
CA GLN A 220 22.73 -2.98 16.26
C GLN A 220 23.08 -4.46 16.02
N GLY A 221 22.22 -5.38 16.48
CA GLY A 221 22.46 -6.81 16.33
C GLY A 221 22.52 -7.30 14.88
N VAL A 222 21.66 -6.76 13.98
CA VAL A 222 21.67 -7.15 12.57
C VAL A 222 22.83 -6.50 11.81
N VAL A 223 23.20 -5.28 12.18
CA VAL A 223 24.35 -4.56 11.64
C VAL A 223 25.65 -5.26 12.02
N ASP A 224 25.81 -5.65 13.29
CA ASP A 224 26.98 -6.41 13.74
C ASP A 224 27.11 -7.75 13.02
N ALA A 225 25.99 -8.47 12.86
CA ALA A 225 25.96 -9.72 12.14
C ALA A 225 26.36 -9.55 10.67
N ALA A 226 25.85 -8.52 9.98
CA ALA A 226 26.22 -8.22 8.60
C ALA A 226 27.70 -7.87 8.46
N LEU A 227 28.23 -7.00 9.33
CA LEU A 227 29.64 -6.63 9.34
C LEU A 227 30.57 -7.82 9.64
N GLN A 228 30.14 -8.75 10.49
CA GLN A 228 30.88 -10.00 10.73
C GLN A 228 30.84 -10.91 9.51
N TYR A 229 29.67 -11.09 8.91
CA TYR A 229 29.50 -11.92 7.71
C TYR A 229 30.34 -11.42 6.53
N MET A 230 30.36 -10.11 6.29
CA MET A 230 31.17 -9.49 5.24
C MET A 230 32.67 -9.79 5.35
N LYS A 231 33.19 -10.07 6.57
CA LYS A 231 34.60 -10.47 6.79
C LYS A 231 34.86 -11.93 6.41
N THR A 232 33.82 -12.74 6.26
CA THR A 232 33.93 -14.17 5.95
C THR A 232 33.85 -14.48 4.46
N VAL A 233 33.46 -13.50 3.64
CA VAL A 233 33.28 -13.62 2.20
C VAL A 233 34.31 -12.76 1.43
N PRO A 234 34.68 -13.13 0.19
CA PRO A 234 35.57 -12.32 -0.64
C PRO A 234 35.02 -10.91 -0.89
N GLU A 235 35.90 -9.93 -1.08
CA GLU A 235 35.52 -8.53 -1.33
C GLU A 235 34.66 -8.37 -2.59
N ASP A 236 34.98 -9.08 -3.67
CA ASP A 236 34.27 -8.98 -4.94
C ASP A 236 33.11 -10.00 -5.08
N SER A 237 32.64 -10.57 -3.96
CA SER A 237 31.58 -11.59 -3.98
C SER A 237 30.17 -10.99 -4.04
N ALA A 238 29.24 -11.73 -4.65
CA ALA A 238 27.83 -11.34 -4.69
C ALA A 238 27.25 -11.26 -3.27
N GLU A 239 27.64 -12.21 -2.41
CA GLU A 239 27.24 -12.31 -1.02
C GLU A 239 27.62 -11.06 -0.21
N ARG A 240 28.77 -10.45 -0.51
CA ARG A 240 29.17 -9.20 0.14
C ARG A 240 28.33 -8.03 -0.34
N THR A 241 28.07 -7.92 -1.64
CA THR A 241 27.23 -6.87 -2.23
C THR A 241 25.80 -6.94 -1.66
N GLU A 242 25.29 -8.15 -1.43
CA GLU A 242 24.01 -8.38 -0.78
C GLU A 242 24.02 -7.93 0.70
N ALA A 243 25.08 -8.22 1.45
CA ALA A 243 25.19 -7.84 2.86
C ALA A 243 25.39 -6.34 3.08
N GLU A 244 26.00 -5.62 2.14
CA GLU A 244 26.29 -4.17 2.22
C GLU A 244 25.04 -3.28 2.33
N ILE A 245 23.86 -3.81 2.04
CA ILE A 245 22.60 -3.07 2.22
C ILE A 245 22.24 -2.87 3.70
N ILE A 246 22.78 -3.68 4.61
CA ILE A 246 22.40 -3.72 6.02
C ILE A 246 23.15 -2.69 6.88
N PRO A 247 24.48 -2.53 6.79
CA PRO A 247 25.23 -1.61 7.65
C PRO A 247 24.72 -0.15 7.70
N PRO A 248 24.21 0.46 6.61
CA PRO A 248 23.64 1.82 6.67
C PRO A 248 22.48 1.97 7.65
N PHE A 249 21.78 0.90 8.01
CA PHE A 249 20.71 0.92 9.02
C PHE A 249 21.24 1.04 10.47
N GLY A 250 22.56 1.08 10.66
CA GLY A 250 23.23 1.42 11.92
C GLY A 250 24.16 2.63 11.79
N ALA A 251 23.82 3.59 10.93
CA ALA A 251 24.55 4.85 10.77
C ALA A 251 24.30 5.82 11.93
N SER A 252 25.30 6.59 12.36
CA SER A 252 25.30 7.32 13.64
C SER A 252 24.10 8.24 13.90
N TYR A 253 23.92 8.65 15.15
CA TYR A 253 22.88 9.62 15.53
C TYR A 253 22.97 10.91 14.71
N GLU A 254 24.19 11.43 14.52
CA GLU A 254 24.43 12.64 13.73
C GLU A 254 24.02 12.46 12.26
N HIS A 255 24.16 11.24 11.73
CA HIS A 255 23.71 10.93 10.39
C HIS A 255 22.18 11.03 10.27
N PHE A 256 21.44 10.36 11.16
CA PHE A 256 19.98 10.42 11.14
C PHE A 256 19.44 11.81 11.51
N GLU A 257 20.11 12.57 12.40
CA GLU A 257 19.76 13.97 12.69
C GLU A 257 19.98 14.90 11.49
N SER A 258 20.93 14.59 10.62
CA SER A 258 21.18 15.34 9.38
C SER A 258 20.19 15.02 8.24
N THR A 259 19.31 14.03 8.43
CA THR A 259 18.35 13.60 7.42
C THR A 259 17.15 14.53 7.41
N ASP A 260 16.86 15.11 6.24
CA ASP A 260 15.67 15.94 6.05
C ASP A 260 14.38 15.11 6.21
N LEU A 261 13.37 15.70 6.84
CA LEU A 261 12.02 15.16 6.94
C LEU A 261 11.06 16.09 6.19
N PHE A 262 10.33 15.55 5.23
CA PHE A 262 9.34 16.28 4.46
C PHE A 262 7.94 15.83 4.86
N ALA A 263 7.14 16.77 5.37
CA ALA A 263 5.73 16.54 5.70
C ALA A 263 4.81 17.25 4.70
N TYR A 264 3.72 16.59 4.36
CA TYR A 264 2.72 17.04 3.39
C TYR A 264 1.32 17.02 4.01
N PRO A 265 0.34 17.69 3.38
CA PRO A 265 -1.06 17.59 3.79
C PRO A 265 -1.54 16.14 3.95
N TYR A 266 -2.61 15.95 4.73
CA TYR A 266 -3.22 14.64 5.01
C TYR A 266 -2.31 13.62 5.74
N GLY A 267 -1.20 14.09 6.33
CA GLY A 267 -0.31 13.28 7.16
C GLY A 267 0.75 12.50 6.40
N HIS A 268 0.89 12.75 5.10
CA HIS A 268 1.93 12.13 4.29
C HIS A 268 3.30 12.67 4.64
N HIS A 269 4.33 11.83 4.54
CA HIS A 269 5.70 12.24 4.78
C HIS A 269 6.69 11.28 4.12
N TYR A 270 7.93 11.72 4.01
CA TYR A 270 9.10 10.85 3.83
C TYR A 270 10.31 11.50 4.48
N ASP A 271 11.29 10.69 4.86
CA ASP A 271 12.62 11.16 5.24
C ASP A 271 13.62 10.91 4.10
N GLY A 272 14.76 11.60 4.14
CA GLY A 272 15.76 11.56 3.09
C GLY A 272 15.55 12.62 2.00
N GLY A 273 16.59 12.85 1.20
CA GLY A 273 16.64 13.94 0.23
C GLY A 273 16.53 13.50 -1.24
N ARG A 274 16.30 14.50 -2.11
CA ARG A 274 16.43 14.37 -3.59
C ARG A 274 17.85 14.01 -4.05
N THR A 275 18.83 14.26 -3.20
CA THR A 275 20.22 13.84 -3.35
C THR A 275 20.60 13.09 -2.07
N SER A 276 20.33 11.79 -2.02
CA SER A 276 20.79 10.99 -0.90
C SER A 276 22.31 10.81 -1.01
N ILE A 277 23.05 11.29 0.00
CA ILE A 277 24.44 10.89 0.25
C ILE A 277 24.56 9.41 0.67
N HIS A 278 23.43 8.69 0.81
CA HIS A 278 23.33 7.35 1.40
C HIS A 278 22.84 6.26 0.44
N ALA A 279 22.84 6.51 -0.87
CA ALA A 279 22.46 5.48 -1.82
C ALA A 279 23.05 5.70 -3.22
N ALA A 280 24.37 5.65 -3.32
CA ALA A 280 24.90 5.02 -4.51
C ALA A 280 24.64 3.50 -4.37
N TYR A 281 23.38 3.06 -4.43
CA TYR A 281 23.12 1.67 -4.76
C TYR A 281 23.74 1.50 -6.13
N SER A 282 24.90 0.86 -6.21
CA SER A 282 25.50 0.48 -7.47
C SER A 282 24.45 -0.35 -8.18
N VAL A 283 23.92 0.18 -9.28
CA VAL A 283 23.02 -0.60 -10.11
C VAL A 283 23.87 -1.40 -11.10
N PRO A 284 23.41 -2.59 -11.51
CA PRO A 284 24.07 -3.33 -12.58
C PRO A 284 24.25 -2.44 -13.82
N LYS A 285 25.42 -2.52 -14.45
CA LYS A 285 25.78 -1.67 -15.60
C LYS A 285 24.82 -1.85 -16.77
N ASP A 286 24.36 -3.08 -17.01
CA ASP A 286 23.37 -3.41 -18.04
C ASP A 286 22.02 -2.72 -17.78
N TYR A 287 21.60 -2.61 -16.52
CA TYR A 287 20.42 -1.84 -16.16
C TYR A 287 20.62 -0.33 -16.35
N GLU A 288 21.79 0.22 -15.97
CA GLU A 288 22.10 1.64 -16.19
C GLU A 288 22.09 2.00 -17.69
N GLU A 289 22.67 1.16 -18.55
CA GLU A 289 22.65 1.33 -20.00
C GLU A 289 21.22 1.35 -20.56
N LEU A 290 20.32 0.49 -20.06
CA LEU A 290 18.90 0.48 -20.44
C LEU A 290 18.16 1.74 -19.97
N MET A 291 18.46 2.22 -18.77
CA MET A 291 17.89 3.46 -18.24
C MET A 291 18.35 4.67 -19.06
N ILE A 292 19.64 4.76 -19.40
CA ILE A 292 20.17 5.83 -20.25
C ILE A 292 19.54 5.78 -21.64
N ALA A 293 19.34 4.59 -22.20
CA ALA A 293 18.67 4.43 -23.49
C ALA A 293 17.19 4.91 -23.44
N ALA A 294 16.50 4.68 -22.32
CA ALA A 294 15.10 5.06 -22.15
C ALA A 294 14.90 6.55 -21.82
N TYR A 295 15.76 7.13 -20.97
CA TYR A 295 15.55 8.45 -20.36
C TYR A 295 16.64 9.47 -20.66
N GLY A 296 17.78 9.06 -21.21
CA GLY A 296 18.98 9.88 -21.31
C GLY A 296 19.77 9.95 -20.00
N GLU A 297 21.02 10.40 -20.07
CA GLU A 297 21.96 10.39 -18.94
C GLU A 297 21.50 11.27 -17.78
N GLU A 298 21.05 12.49 -18.05
CA GLU A 298 20.67 13.46 -17.03
C GLU A 298 19.46 12.96 -16.22
N ARG A 299 18.39 12.56 -16.92
CA ARG A 299 17.18 12.05 -16.26
C ARG A 299 17.42 10.73 -15.56
N THR A 300 18.24 9.83 -16.13
CA THR A 300 18.65 8.60 -15.45
C THR A 300 19.34 8.92 -14.12
N ARG A 301 20.26 9.89 -14.11
CA ARG A 301 20.92 10.34 -12.90
C ARG A 301 19.88 10.84 -11.88
N GLU A 302 18.96 11.72 -12.26
CA GLU A 302 17.90 12.21 -11.37
C GLU A 302 17.04 11.08 -10.76
N ILE A 303 16.63 10.11 -11.58
CA ILE A 303 15.79 8.99 -11.14
C ILE A 303 16.55 8.14 -10.12
N LEU A 304 17.83 7.84 -10.38
CA LEU A 304 18.61 6.94 -9.54
C LEU A 304 19.09 7.62 -8.25
N THR A 305 19.36 8.93 -8.27
CA THR A 305 19.77 9.69 -7.07
C THR A 305 18.61 10.08 -6.16
N PHE A 306 17.38 10.18 -6.69
CA PHE A 306 16.20 10.37 -5.86
C PHE A 306 15.95 9.12 -5.03
N ASN A 307 16.08 9.25 -3.71
CA ASN A 307 15.87 8.15 -2.78
C ASN A 307 15.14 8.66 -1.55
N SER A 308 13.81 8.61 -1.58
CA SER A 308 12.99 8.81 -0.41
C SER A 308 13.01 7.57 0.46
N HIS A 309 13.09 7.79 1.76
CA HIS A 309 13.13 6.76 2.78
C HIS A 309 11.92 6.91 3.71
N ASN A 310 11.45 5.74 4.20
CA ASN A 310 10.21 5.60 4.97
C ASN A 310 9.01 6.42 4.46
N THR A 311 8.87 6.56 3.14
CA THR A 311 7.77 7.28 2.51
C THR A 311 6.45 6.71 2.96
N MET A 312 5.53 7.56 3.42
CA MET A 312 4.26 7.18 4.01
C MET A 312 3.09 7.93 3.36
N TYR A 313 2.23 7.18 2.68
CA TYR A 313 0.90 7.59 2.25
C TYR A 313 -0.08 7.22 3.37
N TYR A 314 -0.19 8.13 4.33
CA TYR A 314 -1.01 7.98 5.52
C TYR A 314 -2.46 7.55 5.22
N PRO A 315 -3.04 6.57 5.92
CA PRO A 315 -2.49 5.85 7.08
C PRO A 315 -1.88 4.48 6.74
N SER A 316 -1.88 4.06 5.48
CA SER A 316 -1.79 2.61 5.17
C SER A 316 -0.58 2.17 4.36
N LEU A 317 0.01 3.02 3.53
CA LEU A 317 1.01 2.57 2.55
C LEU A 317 2.35 3.23 2.81
N THR A 318 3.40 2.42 2.88
CA THR A 318 4.77 2.90 2.80
C THR A 318 5.47 2.36 1.56
N THR A 319 6.26 3.20 0.89
CA THR A 319 7.02 2.82 -0.30
C THR A 319 8.52 2.97 -0.05
N LYS A 320 9.30 2.07 -0.64
CA LYS A 320 10.76 2.15 -0.71
C LYS A 320 11.15 2.00 -2.18
N THR A 321 11.33 3.13 -2.85
CA THR A 321 11.45 3.19 -4.31
C THR A 321 12.72 2.49 -4.79
N ALA A 322 13.88 2.75 -4.17
CA ALA A 322 15.16 2.19 -4.60
C ALA A 322 15.19 0.65 -4.60
N VAL A 323 14.54 0.03 -3.61
CA VAL A 323 14.48 -1.43 -3.47
C VAL A 323 13.16 -2.02 -3.99
N GLN A 324 12.33 -1.23 -4.68
CA GLN A 324 11.12 -1.69 -5.37
C GLN A 324 10.14 -2.47 -4.47
N ASN A 325 10.01 -2.04 -3.22
CA ASN A 325 9.13 -2.67 -2.25
C ASN A 325 8.14 -1.66 -1.67
N ILE A 326 6.95 -2.14 -1.33
CA ILE A 326 5.99 -1.41 -0.50
C ILE A 326 5.63 -2.24 0.71
N ARG A 327 5.21 -1.57 1.79
CA ARG A 327 4.56 -2.24 2.93
C ARG A 327 3.19 -1.61 3.15
N VAL A 328 2.19 -2.45 3.42
CA VAL A 328 0.81 -2.02 3.62
C VAL A 328 0.35 -2.43 5.00
N VAL A 329 -0.06 -1.43 5.78
CA VAL A 329 -0.60 -1.57 7.12
C VAL A 329 -2.06 -2.01 7.03
N ARG A 330 -2.40 -3.13 7.69
CA ARG A 330 -3.75 -3.68 7.77
C ARG A 330 -4.15 -3.84 9.25
N PRO A 331 -4.91 -2.89 9.83
CA PRO A 331 -5.34 -2.99 11.21
C PRO A 331 -6.36 -4.12 11.36
N ILE A 332 -6.22 -4.94 12.41
CA ILE A 332 -7.16 -6.02 12.73
C ILE A 332 -7.96 -5.66 13.98
N SER A 333 -7.26 -5.30 15.05
CA SER A 333 -7.81 -4.82 16.31
C SER A 333 -6.87 -3.78 16.93
N VAL A 334 -7.29 -3.18 18.05
CA VAL A 334 -6.49 -2.18 18.79
C VAL A 334 -5.06 -2.64 19.12
N ASN A 335 -4.85 -3.94 19.25
CA ASN A 335 -3.60 -4.58 19.65
C ASN A 335 -3.09 -5.58 18.60
N LYS A 336 -3.61 -5.57 17.37
CA LYS A 336 -3.18 -6.50 16.32
C LYS A 336 -3.19 -5.83 14.96
N THR A 337 -2.06 -5.96 14.27
CA THR A 337 -1.83 -5.36 12.95
C THR A 337 -1.14 -6.38 12.05
N ILE A 338 -1.56 -6.44 10.79
CA ILE A 338 -0.84 -7.18 9.75
C ILE A 338 -0.09 -6.17 8.88
N ILE A 339 1.19 -6.44 8.61
CA ILE A 339 1.97 -5.72 7.60
C ILE A 339 2.15 -6.64 6.40
N GLU A 340 1.70 -6.18 5.23
CA GLU A 340 1.90 -6.86 3.95
C GLU A 340 3.07 -6.21 3.20
N SER A 341 4.15 -6.95 2.96
CA SER A 341 5.26 -6.49 2.12
C SER A 341 5.08 -7.03 0.71
N TRP A 342 5.13 -6.13 -0.29
CA TRP A 342 5.00 -6.49 -1.70
C TRP A 342 6.19 -5.99 -2.48
N SER A 343 6.64 -6.84 -3.41
CA SER A 343 7.78 -6.57 -4.27
C SER A 343 7.32 -6.29 -5.70
N PHE A 344 8.05 -5.41 -6.38
CA PHE A 344 7.75 -4.97 -7.72
C PHE A 344 8.89 -5.31 -8.68
N ARG A 345 8.52 -5.81 -9.85
CA ARG A 345 9.39 -5.88 -11.01
C ARG A 345 9.33 -4.56 -11.76
N LEU A 346 10.51 -4.08 -12.15
CA LEU A 346 10.69 -3.01 -13.12
C LEU A 346 10.53 -3.60 -14.53
N LYS A 347 9.53 -3.17 -15.30
CA LYS A 347 9.37 -3.64 -16.68
C LYS A 347 10.54 -3.19 -17.57
N GLY A 348 10.95 -4.01 -18.53
CA GLY A 348 12.12 -3.75 -19.36
C GLY A 348 13.48 -3.81 -18.64
N ALA A 349 13.53 -3.96 -17.30
CA ALA A 349 14.77 -4.12 -16.57
C ALA A 349 15.27 -5.58 -16.60
N PRO A 350 16.59 -5.82 -16.44
CA PRO A 350 17.14 -7.17 -16.37
C PRO A 350 16.62 -7.95 -15.15
N GLU A 351 16.56 -9.29 -15.26
CA GLU A 351 16.08 -10.18 -14.18
C GLU A 351 16.90 -10.03 -12.88
N SER A 352 18.17 -9.65 -12.99
CA SER A 352 19.04 -9.35 -11.84
C SER A 352 18.44 -8.28 -10.92
N MET A 353 17.73 -7.30 -11.46
CA MET A 353 17.05 -6.28 -10.67
C MET A 353 15.91 -6.86 -9.85
N LEU A 354 15.12 -7.79 -10.40
CA LEU A 354 14.10 -8.45 -9.60
C LEU A 354 14.74 -9.35 -8.54
N LYS A 355 15.79 -10.11 -8.88
CA LYS A 355 16.48 -10.98 -7.92
C LYS A 355 17.03 -10.21 -6.72
N ARG A 356 17.51 -8.98 -6.92
CA ARG A 356 17.98 -8.11 -5.84
C ARG A 356 16.85 -7.61 -4.93
N THR A 357 15.63 -7.53 -5.45
CA THR A 357 14.45 -7.00 -4.75
C THR A 357 13.77 -8.03 -3.85
N ILE A 358 13.83 -9.33 -4.19
CA ILE A 358 13.04 -10.41 -3.58
C ILE A 358 13.77 -11.20 -2.50
#